data_AF-A0A9E5CNJ2-F1
#
_entry.id   AF-A0A9E5CNJ2-F1
#
_cell.length_a   1.000
_cell.length_b   1.000
_cell.length_c   1.000
_cell.angle_alpha   90.00
_cell.angle_beta   90.00
_cell.angle_gamma   90.00
#
_symmetry.space_group_name_H-M   'P 1'
#
loop_
_entity.id
_entity.type
_entity.pdbx_description
1 polymer ?
#
loop_
_entity_poly.entity_id
_entity_poly.type
_entity_poly.pdbx_seq_one_letter_code
_entity_poly.pdbx_strand_id
1 'polypeptide(L)'
;TVIARPGNGRVNRKPSGSTVGETKRLLSEGLSIAEIAESRGLSPNTIVNHLQRLLTAGEQLDLSHLMPQGDRLARIEAAFRQTGDERLAPVRELLGEDYSYEELALVRLDMRQRGMFD
;
A
#
# COMPACT_ATOMS: atom_id res chain seq x y z
N THR A 1 1.17 32.74 13.20
CA THR A 1 0.80 31.34 13.44
C THR A 1 1.82 30.43 12.82
N VAL A 2 2.55 29.74 13.67
CA VAL A 2 3.59 28.77 13.34
C VAL A 2 2.97 27.50 12.74
N ILE A 3 3.48 27.01 11.60
CA ILE A 3 3.60 25.57 11.35
C ILE A 3 4.86 25.33 10.52
N ALA A 4 5.98 25.13 11.22
CA ALA A 4 7.19 24.58 10.64
C ALA A 4 6.92 23.15 10.18
N ARG A 5 7.28 22.82 8.93
CA ARG A 5 7.47 21.43 8.49
C ARG A 5 8.91 21.04 8.83
N PRO A 6 9.19 20.16 9.80
CA PRO A 6 10.56 19.70 10.00
C PRO A 6 10.92 18.71 8.90
N GLY A 7 11.82 19.13 8.02
CA GLY A 7 12.48 18.27 7.03
C GLY A 7 13.42 17.28 7.72
N ASN A 8 13.25 16.01 7.36
CA ASN A 8 14.20 14.88 7.39
C ASN A 8 15.52 15.10 8.17
N GLY A 9 15.45 14.94 9.49
CA GLY A 9 16.62 14.62 10.30
C GLY A 9 17.06 13.18 10.00
N ARG A 10 18.24 13.00 9.41
CA ARG A 10 18.87 11.67 9.25
C ARG A 10 19.25 11.15 10.64
N VAL A 11 18.35 10.39 11.26
CA VAL A 11 18.64 9.64 12.48
C VAL A 11 19.19 8.27 12.09
N ASN A 12 20.47 8.07 12.42
CA ASN A 12 21.17 6.79 12.37
C ASN A 12 20.44 5.75 13.23
N ARG A 13 19.88 4.67 12.66
CA ARG A 13 19.31 3.54 13.44
C ARG A 13 19.57 2.17 12.82
N LYS A 14 19.98 1.25 13.71
CA LYS A 14 20.32 -0.18 13.58
C LYS A 14 19.23 -1.03 12.87
N PRO A 15 19.56 -2.27 12.45
CA PRO A 15 19.26 -2.81 11.13
C PRO A 15 17.76 -2.88 10.81
N SER A 16 17.49 -2.75 9.51
CA SER A 16 16.26 -2.63 8.75
C SER A 16 15.11 -3.62 9.01
N GLY A 17 15.18 -4.49 10.03
CA GLY A 17 14.12 -5.40 10.43
C GLY A 17 13.00 -4.77 11.28
N SER A 18 13.30 -3.76 12.10
CA SER A 18 12.33 -3.26 13.10
C SER A 18 11.21 -2.38 12.53
N THR A 19 11.47 -1.63 11.46
CA THR A 19 10.51 -0.64 10.94
C THR A 19 9.45 -1.29 10.04
N VAL A 20 9.86 -2.24 9.21
CA VAL A 20 8.93 -2.91 8.30
C VAL A 20 8.16 -4.00 9.05
N GLY A 21 8.82 -4.71 9.99
CA GLY A 21 8.20 -5.70 10.86
C GLY A 21 7.06 -5.15 11.72
N GLU A 22 7.18 -3.91 12.24
CA GLU A 22 6.09 -3.28 12.98
C GLU A 22 4.86 -2.99 12.10
N THR A 23 5.06 -2.64 10.82
CA THR A 23 3.95 -2.53 9.85
C THR A 23 3.23 -3.87 9.70
N LYS A 24 4.00 -4.95 9.58
CA LYS A 24 3.47 -6.31 9.40
C LYS A 24 2.66 -6.73 10.62
N ARG A 25 3.17 -6.48 11.84
CA ARG A 25 2.47 -6.79 13.09
C ARG A 25 1.10 -6.12 13.15
N LEU A 26 1.05 -4.81 12.93
CA LEU A 26 -0.21 -4.04 12.97
C LEU A 26 -1.17 -4.43 11.83
N LEU A 27 -0.63 -4.77 10.65
CA LEU A 27 -1.43 -5.30 9.55
C LEU A 27 -2.11 -6.63 9.95
N SER A 28 -1.38 -7.53 10.60
CA SER A 28 -1.92 -8.80 11.11
C SER A 28 -2.93 -8.64 12.25
N GLU A 29 -2.98 -7.47 12.89
CA GLU A 29 -4.02 -7.10 13.86
C GLU A 29 -5.32 -6.60 13.17
N GLY A 30 -5.35 -6.55 11.83
CA GLY A 30 -6.51 -6.16 11.05
C GLY A 30 -6.68 -4.65 10.87
N LEU A 31 -5.68 -3.85 11.23
CA LEU A 31 -5.74 -2.40 11.06
C LEU A 31 -5.69 -2.00 9.58
N SER A 32 -6.39 -0.93 9.24
CA SER A 32 -6.31 -0.25 7.96
C SER A 32 -4.98 0.49 7.77
N ILE A 33 -4.65 0.84 6.53
CA ILE A 33 -3.44 1.63 6.22
C ILE A 33 -3.42 2.96 6.99
N ALA A 34 -4.57 3.63 7.08
CA ALA A 34 -4.71 4.90 7.78
C ALA A 34 -4.46 4.74 9.29
N GLU A 35 -5.02 3.71 9.91
CA GLU A 35 -4.82 3.41 11.34
C GLU A 35 -3.36 3.04 11.65
N ILE A 36 -2.72 2.24 10.79
CA ILE A 36 -1.30 1.91 10.92
C ILE A 36 -0.45 3.17 10.77
N ALA A 37 -0.78 4.04 9.82
CA ALA A 37 -0.06 5.29 9.59
C ALA A 37 -0.17 6.21 10.81
N GLU A 38 -1.38 6.38 11.36
CA GLU A 38 -1.63 7.19 12.55
C GLU A 38 -0.91 6.63 13.78
N SER A 39 -1.09 5.34 14.07
CA SER A 39 -0.46 4.64 15.21
C SER A 39 1.07 4.79 15.21
N ARG A 40 1.67 4.88 14.02
CA ARG A 40 3.12 4.97 13.85
C ARG A 40 3.64 6.39 13.61
N GLY A 41 2.78 7.39 13.47
CA GLY A 41 3.17 8.74 13.07
C GLY A 41 3.84 8.80 11.70
N LEU A 42 3.40 7.96 10.76
CA LEU A 42 3.91 7.87 9.38
C LEU A 42 2.84 8.30 8.38
N SER A 43 3.23 8.50 7.12
CA SER A 43 2.24 8.72 6.05
C SER A 43 1.66 7.39 5.54
N PRO A 44 0.41 7.35 5.06
CA PRO A 44 -0.16 6.16 4.39
C PRO A 44 0.74 5.64 3.26
N ASN A 45 1.33 6.54 2.47
CA ASN A 45 2.26 6.18 1.40
C ASN A 45 3.54 5.48 1.94
N THR A 46 4.04 5.87 3.11
CA THR A 46 5.16 5.18 3.77
C THR A 46 4.76 3.75 4.17
N ILE A 47 3.53 3.55 4.65
CA ILE A 47 3.01 2.23 5.01
C ILE A 47 2.90 1.34 3.76
N VAL A 48 2.30 1.83 2.67
CA VAL A 48 2.22 1.12 1.39
C VAL A 48 3.61 0.72 0.88
N ASN A 49 4.59 1.62 0.97
CA ASN A 49 5.99 1.31 0.61
C ASN A 49 6.61 0.23 1.50
N HIS A 50 6.27 0.17 2.79
CA HIS A 50 6.70 -0.93 3.65
C HIS A 50 6.09 -2.27 3.23
N LEU A 51 4.80 -2.29 2.87
CA LEU A 51 4.13 -3.50 2.37
C LEU A 51 4.78 -3.98 1.07
N GLN A 52 5.09 -3.07 0.14
CA GLN A 52 5.78 -3.42 -1.10
C GLN A 52 7.16 -4.05 -0.85
N ARG A 53 7.91 -3.53 0.13
CA ARG A 53 9.21 -4.08 0.53
C ARG A 53 9.09 -5.47 1.16
N LEU A 54 8.04 -5.72 1.95
CA LEU A 54 7.74 -7.06 2.50
C LEU A 54 7.49 -8.06 1.37
N LEU A 55 6.59 -7.74 0.44
CA LEU A 55 6.31 -8.60 -0.71
C LEU A 55 7.56 -8.90 -1.55
N THR A 56 8.38 -7.88 -1.79
CA THR A 56 9.65 -8.03 -2.53
C THR A 56 10.65 -8.92 -1.79
N ALA A 57 10.60 -8.94 -0.46
CA ALA A 57 11.42 -9.82 0.38
C ALA A 57 10.87 -11.26 0.46
N GLY A 58 9.78 -11.57 -0.23
CA GLY A 58 9.15 -12.90 -0.23
C GLY A 58 8.20 -13.14 0.94
N GLU A 59 7.87 -12.09 1.71
CA GLU A 59 6.90 -12.20 2.80
C GLU A 59 5.48 -12.27 2.27
N GLN A 60 4.68 -13.17 2.83
CA GLN A 60 3.24 -13.25 2.56
C GLN A 60 2.47 -12.35 3.53
N LEU A 61 1.58 -11.53 2.98
CA LEU A 61 0.77 -10.55 3.71
C LEU A 61 -0.70 -10.89 3.54
N ASP A 62 -1.44 -10.82 4.64
CA ASP A 62 -2.89 -10.78 4.58
C ASP A 62 -3.34 -9.35 4.29
N LEU A 63 -3.82 -9.12 3.07
CA LEU A 63 -4.36 -7.84 2.61
C LEU A 63 -5.88 -7.90 2.45
N SER A 64 -6.51 -9.03 2.78
CA SER A 64 -7.92 -9.29 2.49
C SER A 64 -8.87 -8.26 3.13
N HIS A 65 -8.56 -7.82 4.36
CA HIS A 65 -9.32 -6.80 5.08
C HIS A 65 -9.13 -5.38 4.51
N LEU A 66 -8.11 -5.16 3.67
CA LEU A 66 -7.85 -3.89 3.02
C LEU A 66 -8.48 -3.78 1.63
N MET A 67 -9.03 -4.88 1.11
CA MET A 67 -9.54 -4.90 -0.26
C MET A 67 -10.84 -4.12 -0.39
N PRO A 68 -11.02 -3.38 -1.51
CA PRO A 68 -12.29 -2.74 -1.83
C PRO A 68 -13.44 -3.76 -1.88
N GLN A 69 -14.59 -3.36 -1.36
CA GLN A 69 -15.76 -4.23 -1.25
C GLN A 69 -16.59 -4.28 -2.56
N GLY A 70 -17.40 -5.33 -2.70
CA GLY A 70 -18.30 -5.52 -3.84
C GLY A 70 -17.56 -5.61 -5.18
N ASP A 71 -18.14 -5.03 -6.24
CA ASP A 71 -17.58 -5.10 -7.59
C ASP A 71 -16.33 -4.22 -7.80
N ARG A 72 -15.96 -3.35 -6.84
CA ARG A 72 -14.81 -2.44 -6.99
C ARG A 72 -13.51 -3.21 -7.19
N LEU A 73 -13.28 -4.27 -6.41
CA LEU A 73 -12.07 -5.08 -6.55
C LEU A 73 -11.95 -5.65 -7.97
N ALA A 74 -13.01 -6.31 -8.45
CA ALA A 74 -13.04 -6.91 -9.78
C ALA A 74 -12.82 -5.88 -10.91
N ARG A 75 -13.38 -4.68 -10.77
CA ARG A 75 -13.18 -3.58 -11.72
C ARG A 75 -11.74 -3.09 -11.74
N ILE A 76 -11.12 -2.92 -10.58
CA ILE A 76 -9.72 -2.50 -10.48
C ILE A 76 -8.80 -3.55 -11.10
N GLU A 77 -8.98 -4.83 -10.77
CA GLU A 77 -8.20 -5.91 -11.36
C GLU A 77 -8.37 -5.97 -12.89
N ALA A 78 -9.60 -5.78 -13.40
CA ALA A 78 -9.86 -5.75 -14.83
C ALA A 78 -9.16 -4.57 -15.51
N ALA A 79 -9.14 -3.40 -14.87
CA ALA A 79 -8.43 -2.23 -15.37
C ALA A 79 -6.92 -2.45 -15.43
N PHE A 80 -6.30 -3.05 -14.40
CA PHE A 80 -4.88 -3.44 -14.46
C PHE A 80 -4.59 -4.36 -15.65
N ARG A 81 -5.39 -5.43 -15.82
CA ARG A 81 -5.24 -6.35 -16.96
C ARG A 81 -5.41 -5.65 -18.31
N GLN A 82 -6.35 -4.71 -18.42
CA GLN A 82 -6.59 -3.97 -19.65
C GLN A 82 -5.44 -3.01 -19.98
N THR A 83 -4.83 -2.37 -18.98
CA THR A 83 -3.68 -1.48 -19.19
C THR A 83 -2.39 -2.24 -19.48
N GLY A 84 -2.27 -3.51 -19.06
CA GLY A 84 -1.08 -4.33 -19.23
C GLY A 84 0.15 -3.82 -18.47
N ASP A 85 -0.04 -3.01 -17.44
CA ASP A 85 1.02 -2.33 -16.69
C ASP A 85 0.65 -2.21 -15.20
N GLU A 86 1.64 -2.07 -14.32
CA GLU A 86 1.49 -1.85 -12.88
C GLU A 86 1.31 -0.35 -12.48
N ARG A 87 1.36 0.56 -13.45
CA ARG A 87 1.20 2.01 -13.23
C ARG A 87 -0.23 2.35 -12.81
N LEU A 88 -0.36 3.07 -11.70
CA LEU A 88 -1.66 3.47 -11.15
C LEU A 88 -2.37 4.55 -11.96
N ALA A 89 -1.62 5.43 -12.65
CA ALA A 89 -2.20 6.56 -13.37
C ALA A 89 -3.09 6.11 -14.56
N PRO A 90 -2.62 5.24 -15.48
CA PRO A 90 -3.48 4.71 -16.56
C PRO A 90 -4.71 3.97 -16.04
N VAL A 91 -4.55 3.21 -14.95
CA VAL A 91 -5.66 2.48 -14.33
C VAL A 91 -6.70 3.43 -13.75
N ARG A 92 -6.26 4.51 -13.09
CA ARG A 92 -7.18 5.52 -12.56
C ARG A 92 -7.87 6.30 -13.69
N GLU A 93 -7.16 6.63 -14.75
CA GLU A 93 -7.74 7.29 -15.93
C GLU A 93 -8.84 6.44 -16.58
N LEU A 94 -8.66 5.12 -16.61
CA LEU A 94 -9.64 4.17 -17.13
C LEU A 94 -10.87 4.02 -16.21
N LEU A 95 -10.68 4.04 -14.90
CA LEU A 95 -11.75 3.81 -13.91
C LEU A 95 -12.51 5.08 -13.50
N GLY A 96 -11.88 6.24 -13.58
CA GLY A 96 -12.42 7.52 -13.14
C GLY A 96 -11.98 7.97 -11.75
N GLU A 97 -12.33 9.20 -11.39
CA GLU A 97 -11.87 9.86 -10.15
C GLU A 97 -12.42 9.22 -8.86
N ASP A 98 -13.52 8.46 -8.97
CA ASP A 98 -14.18 7.73 -7.87
C ASP A 98 -13.30 6.65 -7.24
N TYR A 99 -12.20 6.25 -7.89
CA TYR A 99 -11.22 5.30 -7.38
C TYR A 99 -10.00 6.03 -6.84
N SER A 100 -9.68 5.79 -5.57
CA SER A 100 -8.53 6.41 -4.92
C SER A 100 -7.22 5.73 -5.31
N TYR A 101 -6.12 6.48 -5.35
CA TYR A 101 -4.79 5.88 -5.57
C TYR A 101 -4.39 4.87 -4.49
N GLU A 102 -4.94 5.01 -3.27
CA GLU A 102 -4.71 4.06 -2.19
C GLU A 102 -5.33 2.69 -2.50
N GLU A 103 -6.59 2.65 -2.92
CA GLU A 103 -7.26 1.40 -3.35
C GLU A 103 -6.51 0.74 -4.51
N LEU A 104 -6.11 1.52 -5.53
CA LEU A 104 -5.36 0.99 -6.66
C LEU A 104 -4.00 0.42 -6.24
N ALA A 105 -3.30 1.09 -5.32
CA ALA A 105 -2.02 0.61 -4.81
C ALA A 105 -2.18 -0.69 -4.02
N LEU A 106 -3.23 -0.83 -3.21
CA LEU A 106 -3.51 -2.03 -2.43
C LEU A 106 -3.86 -3.22 -3.32
N VAL A 107 -4.76 -3.04 -4.28
CA VAL A 107 -5.12 -4.11 -5.23
C VAL A 107 -3.90 -4.52 -6.06
N ARG A 108 -3.06 -3.57 -6.49
CA ARG A 108 -1.80 -3.90 -7.17
C ARG A 108 -0.87 -4.75 -6.31
N LEU A 109 -0.71 -4.43 -5.04
CA LEU A 109 0.13 -5.20 -4.12
C LEU A 109 -0.40 -6.64 -3.99
N ASP A 110 -1.70 -6.80 -3.85
CA ASP A 110 -2.34 -8.11 -3.76
C ASP A 110 -2.22 -8.92 -5.07
N MET A 111 -2.45 -8.29 -6.23
CA MET A 111 -2.25 -8.91 -7.56
C MET A 111 -0.79 -9.36 -7.76
N ARG A 112 0.18 -8.55 -7.32
CA ARG A 112 1.61 -8.89 -7.36
C ARG A 112 1.95 -10.06 -6.45
N GLN A 113 1.37 -10.10 -5.24
CA GLN A 113 1.53 -11.25 -4.33
C GLN A 113 0.98 -12.54 -4.95
N ARG A 114 -0.14 -12.45 -5.68
CA ARG A 114 -0.75 -13.57 -6.41
C ARG A 114 -0.02 -13.94 -7.72
N GLY A 115 1.05 -13.21 -8.08
CA GLY A 115 1.80 -13.45 -9.32
C GLY A 115 0.99 -13.14 -10.59
N MET A 116 0.11 -12.13 -10.54
CA MET A 116 -0.76 -11.75 -11.67
C MET A 116 -0.13 -10.71 -12.62
N PHE A 117 1.16 -10.40 -12.43
CA PHE A 117 1.94 -9.56 -13.33
C PHE A 117 3.12 -10.40 -13.83
N ASP A 118 3.26 -10.48 -15.15
CA ASP A 118 4.29 -11.22 -15.89
C ASP A 118 5.48 -10.33 -16.32
#